data_AF-A0A9P1I3Y3-F1
#
_entry.id   AF-A0A9P1I3Y3-F1
#
_cell.length_a   1.000
_cell.length_b   1.000
_cell.length_c   1.000
_cell.angle_alpha   90.00
_cell.angle_beta   90.00
_cell.angle_gamma   90.00
#
_symmetry.space_group_name_H-M   'P 1'
#
loop_
_entity.id
_entity.type
_entity.pdbx_description
1 polymer ?
#
loop_
_entity_poly.entity_id
_entity_poly.type
_entity_poly.pdbx_seq_one_letter_code
_entity_poly.pdbx_strand_id
1 'polypeptide(L)'
;MGATYGCHPHQVKSWADKEVFWDTLEILLPHKRSKCIAVGECGIDLNKCDSPLDQQRYAFRRQIQLAFKYDKALVIHCRSGPNRDAESECLQILEEELNRPGQH
;
A
#
# COMPACT_ATOMS: atom_id res chain seq x y z
N MET A 1 6.28 16.13 14.07
CA MET A 1 4.96 15.48 13.81
C MET A 1 4.81 15.32 12.31
N GLY A 2 4.59 14.08 11.85
CA GLY A 2 4.42 13.72 10.44
C GLY A 2 3.17 12.86 10.25
N ALA A 3 2.80 12.60 9.00
CA ALA A 3 1.64 11.80 8.64
C ALA A 3 2.03 10.73 7.59
N THR A 4 1.20 9.70 7.51
CA THR A 4 1.24 8.70 6.44
C THR A 4 -0.05 8.81 5.63
N TYR A 5 0.03 8.55 4.32
CA TYR A 5 -1.14 8.52 3.45
C TYR A 5 -1.14 7.23 2.65
N GLY A 6 -2.27 6.53 2.66
CA GLY A 6 -2.41 5.23 2.01
C GLY A 6 -3.82 4.67 2.10
N CYS A 7 -4.00 3.47 1.55
CA CYS A 7 -5.22 2.69 1.58
C CYS A 7 -5.01 1.43 2.43
N HIS A 8 -5.58 1.45 3.63
CA HIS A 8 -5.58 0.29 4.53
C HIS A 8 -6.35 -0.87 3.89
N PRO A 9 -6.00 -2.15 4.14
CA PRO A 9 -6.65 -3.30 3.51
C PRO A 9 -8.18 -3.28 3.58
N HIS A 10 -8.74 -2.83 4.70
CA HIS A 10 -10.20 -2.74 4.91
C HIS A 10 -10.88 -1.64 4.08
N GLN A 11 -10.13 -0.68 3.56
CA GLN A 11 -10.62 0.43 2.75
C GLN A 11 -10.48 0.18 1.24
N VAL A 12 -9.72 -0.84 0.85
CA VAL A 12 -9.41 -1.15 -0.56
C VAL A 12 -10.66 -1.26 -1.42
N LYS A 13 -11.67 -2.04 -1.00
CA LYS A 13 -12.93 -2.21 -1.75
C LYS A 13 -13.67 -0.88 -2.02
N SER A 14 -13.46 0.13 -1.18
CA SER A 14 -14.15 1.42 -1.27
C SER A 14 -13.41 2.47 -2.08
N TRP A 15 -12.11 2.29 -2.32
CA TRP A 15 -11.23 3.36 -2.82
C TRP A 15 -10.25 2.94 -3.91
N ALA A 16 -9.82 1.68 -3.95
CA ALA A 16 -8.74 1.26 -4.86
C ALA A 16 -9.12 1.32 -6.35
N ASP A 17 -10.41 1.31 -6.67
CA ASP A 17 -10.96 1.48 -8.02
C ASP A 17 -11.22 2.95 -8.41
N LYS A 18 -11.00 3.89 -7.49
CA LYS A 18 -11.26 5.31 -7.69
C LYS A 18 -9.97 6.03 -8.05
N GLU A 19 -9.81 6.43 -9.30
CA GLU A 19 -8.61 7.16 -9.75
C GLU A 19 -8.36 8.46 -8.96
N VAL A 20 -9.43 9.16 -8.53
CA VAL A 20 -9.31 10.35 -7.67
C VAL A 20 -8.52 10.08 -6.37
N PHE A 21 -8.59 8.87 -5.82
CA PHE A 21 -7.81 8.50 -4.64
C PHE A 21 -6.31 8.48 -4.95
N TRP A 22 -5.95 7.85 -6.07
CA TRP A 22 -4.55 7.72 -6.51
C TRP A 22 -3.96 9.07 -6.93
N ASP A 23 -4.71 9.88 -7.66
CA ASP A 23 -4.33 11.25 -8.01
C ASP A 23 -4.10 12.11 -6.76
N THR A 24 -4.92 11.91 -5.72
CA THR A 24 -4.74 12.62 -4.45
C THR A 24 -3.43 12.21 -3.76
N LEU A 25 -3.08 10.93 -3.76
CA LEU A 25 -1.78 10.48 -3.22
C LEU A 25 -0.62 11.08 -4.02
N GLU A 26 -0.69 11.05 -5.36
CA GLU A 26 0.32 11.64 -6.25
C GLU A 26 0.56 13.14 -5.95
N ILE A 27 -0.48 13.88 -5.54
CA ILE A 27 -0.36 15.27 -5.10
C ILE A 27 0.24 15.38 -3.69
N LEU A 28 -0.23 14.56 -2.74
CA LEU A 28 0.12 14.71 -1.32
C LEU A 28 1.53 14.22 -0.98
N LEU A 29 2.00 13.13 -1.59
CA LEU A 29 3.27 12.49 -1.27
C LEU A 29 4.49 13.42 -1.44
N PRO A 30 4.65 14.17 -2.56
CA PRO A 30 5.78 15.09 -2.71
C PRO A 30 5.58 16.45 -1.99
N HIS A 31 4.35 16.78 -1.59
CA HIS A 31 4.03 18.14 -1.16
C HIS A 31 4.45 18.44 0.28
N LYS A 32 5.39 19.38 0.49
CA LYS A 32 5.96 19.70 1.82
C LYS A 32 4.91 20.01 2.91
N ARG A 33 3.79 20.66 2.58
CA ARG A 33 2.75 21.00 3.57
C ARG A 33 1.92 19.80 4.04
N SER A 34 1.93 18.68 3.31
CA SER A 34 1.20 17.46 3.70
C SER A 34 1.85 16.78 4.92
N LYS A 35 3.12 17.12 5.21
CA LYS A 35 3.96 16.45 6.22
C LYS A 35 4.02 14.93 6.02
N CYS A 36 3.85 14.47 4.77
CA CYS A 36 3.91 13.05 4.42
C CYS A 36 5.35 12.53 4.54
N ILE A 37 5.53 11.58 5.46
CA ILE A 37 6.82 10.92 5.68
C ILE A 37 6.85 9.48 5.16
N ALA A 38 5.69 8.87 4.91
CA ALA A 38 5.58 7.48 4.44
C ALA A 38 4.25 7.24 3.69
N VAL A 39 4.23 6.23 2.83
CA VAL A 39 3.01 5.68 2.23
C VAL A 39 2.44 4.62 3.17
N GLY A 40 1.15 4.74 3.48
CA GLY A 40 0.44 3.78 4.33
C GLY A 40 -0.54 4.44 5.31
N GLU A 41 -1.23 3.67 6.15
CA GLU A 41 -1.07 2.22 6.28
C GLU A 41 -1.62 1.45 5.07
N CYS A 42 -0.88 0.46 4.59
CA CYS A 42 -1.18 -0.39 3.42
C CYS A 42 -0.76 -1.83 3.68
N GLY A 43 -1.14 -2.82 2.87
CA GLY A 43 -0.65 -4.20 3.05
C GLY A 43 -1.74 -5.24 2.89
N ILE A 44 -1.70 -6.30 3.71
CA ILE A 44 -2.56 -7.46 3.59
C ILE A 44 -3.19 -7.83 4.95
N ASP A 45 -4.51 -7.99 4.97
CA ASP A 45 -5.28 -8.54 6.10
C ASP A 45 -6.11 -9.73 5.63
N LEU A 46 -5.75 -10.92 6.12
CA LEU A 46 -6.39 -12.19 5.79
C LEU A 46 -7.32 -12.71 6.89
N ASN A 47 -7.59 -11.93 7.92
CA ASN A 47 -8.39 -12.36 9.07
C ASN A 47 -9.86 -11.93 8.96
N LYS A 48 -10.13 -10.62 9.06
CA LYS A 48 -11.51 -10.07 9.11
C LYS A 48 -11.69 -8.91 8.12
N CYS A 49 -11.10 -9.04 6.93
CA CYS A 49 -11.13 -8.00 5.91
C CYS A 49 -12.16 -8.34 4.82
N ASP A 50 -13.06 -7.41 4.53
CA ASP A 50 -14.10 -7.55 3.49
C ASP A 50 -13.58 -7.28 2.07
N SER A 51 -12.37 -6.71 1.95
CA SER A 51 -11.72 -6.52 0.65
C SER A 51 -11.15 -7.85 0.14
N PRO A 52 -11.48 -8.29 -1.08
CA PRO A 52 -10.89 -9.49 -1.68
C PRO A 52 -9.37 -9.40 -1.75
N LEU A 53 -8.67 -10.53 -1.55
CA LEU A 53 -7.20 -10.57 -1.52
C LEU A 53 -6.58 -9.98 -2.79
N ASP A 54 -7.12 -10.28 -3.98
CA ASP A 54 -6.58 -9.75 -5.24
C ASP A 54 -6.66 -8.21 -5.31
N GLN A 55 -7.70 -7.61 -4.74
CA GLN A 55 -7.80 -6.15 -4.64
C GLN A 55 -6.79 -5.61 -3.62
N GLN A 56 -6.60 -6.31 -2.49
CA GLN A 56 -5.58 -5.91 -1.50
C GLN A 56 -4.18 -5.96 -2.12
N ARG A 57 -3.84 -7.03 -2.85
CA ARG A 57 -2.58 -7.17 -3.59
C ARG A 57 -2.39 -6.04 -4.60
N TYR A 58 -3.41 -5.74 -5.40
CA TYR A 58 -3.39 -4.62 -6.36
C TYR A 58 -3.10 -3.28 -5.67
N ALA A 59 -3.85 -2.96 -4.61
CA ALA A 59 -3.68 -1.70 -3.89
C ALA A 59 -2.34 -1.63 -3.16
N PHE A 60 -1.82 -2.74 -2.65
CA PHE A 60 -0.52 -2.78 -2.00
C PHE A 60 0.61 -2.54 -3.00
N ARG A 61 0.60 -3.20 -4.17
CA ARG A 61 1.56 -2.97 -5.26
C ARG A 61 1.60 -1.51 -5.71
N ARG A 62 0.43 -0.92 -5.96
CA ARG A 62 0.33 0.48 -6.40
C ARG A 62 0.88 1.44 -5.35
N GLN A 63 0.71 1.14 -4.06
CA GLN A 63 1.28 1.92 -2.97
C GLN A 63 2.80 1.74 -2.81
N ILE A 64 3.33 0.53 -3.02
CA ILE A 64 4.78 0.29 -3.07
C ILE A 64 5.42 1.09 -4.21
N GLN A 65 4.80 1.10 -5.38
CA GLN A 65 5.28 1.88 -6.54
C GLN A 65 5.29 3.39 -6.25
N LEU A 66 4.26 3.91 -5.58
CA LEU A 66 4.23 5.30 -5.13
C LEU A 66 5.32 5.61 -4.11
N ALA A 67 5.59 4.68 -3.19
CA ALA A 67 6.63 4.83 -2.20
C ALA A 67 8.02 4.94 -2.86
N PHE A 68 8.31 4.08 -3.83
CA PHE A 68 9.53 4.18 -4.64
C PHE A 68 9.60 5.49 -5.43
N LYS A 69 8.54 5.81 -6.18
CA LYS A 69 8.48 7.01 -7.03
C LYS A 69 8.78 8.30 -6.27
N TYR A 70 8.33 8.39 -5.01
CA TYR A 70 8.44 9.60 -4.19
C TYR A 70 9.47 9.51 -3.07
N ASP A 71 10.32 8.47 -3.08
CA ASP A 71 11.33 8.20 -2.05
C ASP A 71 10.74 8.28 -0.63
N LYS A 72 9.67 7.51 -0.41
CA LYS A 72 8.95 7.42 0.86
C LYS A 72 9.11 6.05 1.47
N ALA A 73 9.22 6.02 2.80
CA ALA A 73 9.08 4.78 3.55
C ALA A 73 7.67 4.17 3.38
N LEU A 74 7.54 2.87 3.62
CA LEU A 74 6.26 2.17 3.69
C LEU A 74 5.86 1.93 5.15
N VAL A 75 4.57 2.07 5.44
CA VAL A 75 3.95 1.56 6.67
C VAL A 75 3.00 0.44 6.30
N ILE A 76 3.34 -0.77 6.74
CA ILE A 76 2.72 -2.02 6.28
C ILE A 76 1.88 -2.64 7.42
N HIS A 77 0.59 -2.81 7.16
CA HIS A 77 -0.30 -3.71 7.89
C HIS A 77 -0.11 -5.13 7.38
N CYS A 78 0.16 -6.05 8.30
CA CYS A 78 0.29 -7.47 8.00
C CYS A 78 -0.49 -8.26 9.04
N ARG A 79 -1.56 -8.94 8.62
CA ARG A 79 -2.39 -9.74 9.54
C ARG A 79 -2.80 -11.07 8.95
N SER A 80 -2.20 -12.14 9.45
CA SER A 80 -2.52 -13.51 9.07
C SER A 80 -3.91 -13.92 9.57
N GLY A 81 -4.56 -14.79 8.80
CA GLY A 81 -5.83 -15.43 9.15
C GLY A 81 -5.62 -16.82 9.74
N PRO A 82 -6.69 -17.54 10.10
CA PRO A 82 -6.58 -18.86 10.75
C PRO A 82 -5.76 -19.90 9.98
N ASN A 83 -5.81 -19.88 8.64
CA ASN A 83 -5.12 -20.83 7.75
C ASN A 83 -4.41 -20.13 6.57
N ARG A 84 -4.10 -18.84 6.70
CA ARG A 84 -3.47 -18.06 5.62
C ARG A 84 -2.47 -17.09 6.20
N ASP A 85 -1.27 -17.06 5.62
CA ASP A 85 -0.18 -16.21 6.08
C ASP A 85 -0.09 -14.90 5.29
N ALA A 86 -0.31 -13.77 5.95
CA ALA A 86 -0.21 -12.46 5.32
C ALA A 86 1.24 -11.99 5.19
N GLU A 87 2.17 -12.55 5.97
CA GLU A 87 3.58 -12.17 5.91
C GLU A 87 4.20 -12.68 4.61
N SER A 88 4.03 -13.97 4.31
CA SER A 88 4.44 -14.55 3.02
C SER A 88 3.87 -13.79 1.83
N GLU A 89 2.60 -13.39 1.88
CA GLU A 89 1.96 -12.57 0.84
C GLU A 89 2.63 -11.20 0.70
N CYS A 90 2.86 -10.50 1.81
CA CYS A 90 3.51 -9.20 1.79
C CYS A 90 4.93 -9.27 1.23
N LEU A 91 5.73 -10.24 1.70
CA LEU A 91 7.11 -10.44 1.28
C LEU A 91 7.21 -10.77 -0.21
N GLN A 92 6.37 -11.68 -0.69
CA GLN A 92 6.32 -12.01 -2.12
C GLN A 92 6.01 -10.76 -2.97
N ILE A 93 5.03 -9.96 -2.55
CA ILE A 93 4.67 -8.72 -3.25
C ILE A 93 5.84 -7.73 -3.27
N LEU A 94 6.51 -7.53 -2.12
CA LEU A 94 7.66 -6.64 -2.01
C LEU A 94 8.83 -7.10 -2.88
N GLU A 95 9.17 -8.40 -2.86
CA GLU A 95 10.23 -8.98 -3.68
C GLU A 95 9.95 -8.79 -5.18
N GLU A 96 8.71 -9.02 -5.62
CA GLU A 96 8.32 -8.81 -7.01
C GLU A 96 8.44 -7.33 -7.44
N GLU A 97 8.03 -6.38 -6.58
CA GLU A 97 8.15 -4.95 -6.90
C GLU A 97 9.59 -4.43 -6.83
N LEU A 98 10.42 -4.97 -5.94
CA LEU A 98 11.85 -4.65 -5.81
C LEU A 98 12.65 -5.13 -7.03
N ASN A 99 12.30 -6.28 -7.59
CA ASN A 99 12.97 -6.86 -8.75
C ASN A 99 12.41 -6.37 -10.08
N ARG A 100 11.46 -5.43 -10.06
CA ARG A 100 10.83 -4.92 -11.29
C ARG A 100 11.81 -4.05 -12.08
N PRO A 101 11.96 -4.26 -13.41
CA PRO A 101 12.86 -3.45 -14.22
C PRO A 101 12.46 -1.97 -14.21
N GLY A 102 13.44 -1.08 -14.01
CA GLY A 102 13.24 0.38 -13.94
C GLY A 102 13.13 0.96 -12.52
N GLN A 103 13.35 0.16 -11.47
CA GLN A 103 13.37 0.58 -10.06
C GLN A 103 14.77 1.00 -9.53
N HIS A 104 15.78 1.18 -10.40
CA HIS A 104 17.17 1.58 -10.05
C HIS A 104 17.67 2.72 -10.93
#